data_AF-A0A657IUE3-F1
#
_entry.id   AF-A0A657IUE3-F1
#
_cell.length_a   1.000
_cell.length_b   1.000
_cell.length_c   1.000
_cell.angle_alpha   90.00
_cell.angle_beta   90.00
_cell.angle_gamma   90.00
#
_symmetry.space_group_name_H-M   'P 1'
#
loop_
_entity.id
_entity.type
_entity.pdbx_description
1 polymer ?
#
loop_
_entity_poly.entity_id
_entity_poly.type
_entity_poly.pdbx_seq_one_letter_code
_entity_poly.pdbx_strand_id
1 'polypeptide(L)'
;MAEPSLFSVAGTERTMRAIARFESESSLKVRAASVVVNKVQEDWPEHRYRIEEMEGMFGRLLVSPAIPQSPVWQQIQGSAHPVHAWGGAEARALAEAYDAILAGLLRG
;
A
#
# COMPACT_ATOMS: atom_id res chain seq x y z
N MET A 1 -1.30 -5.15 0.76
CA MET A 1 -1.81 -3.79 1.03
C MET A 1 -2.41 -3.78 2.41
N ALA A 2 -2.30 -2.66 3.13
CA ALA A 2 -2.77 -2.52 4.51
C ALA A 2 -3.37 -1.12 4.73
N GLU A 3 -4.56 -1.06 5.33
CA GLU A 3 -5.14 0.21 5.78
C GLU A 3 -4.51 0.61 7.12
N PRO A 4 -4.28 1.90 7.39
CA PRO A 4 -3.63 2.34 8.62
C PRO A 4 -4.55 2.16 9.84
N SER A 5 -4.51 0.95 10.41
CA SER A 5 -5.35 0.51 11.53
C SER A 5 -4.60 -0.50 12.39
N LEU A 6 -4.97 -0.60 13.68
CA LEU A 6 -4.34 -1.50 14.64
C LEU A 6 -4.27 -2.96 14.13
N PHE A 7 -5.37 -3.49 13.60
CA PHE A 7 -5.41 -4.86 13.11
C PHE A 7 -4.57 -5.08 11.86
N SER A 8 -4.46 -4.06 11.00
CA SER A 8 -3.67 -4.15 9.77
C SER A 8 -2.17 -4.10 10.05
N VAL A 9 -1.70 -3.36 11.06
CA VAL A 9 -0.30 -3.38 11.51
C VAL A 9 0.09 -4.81 11.93
N ALA A 10 -0.67 -5.39 12.87
CA ALA A 10 -0.39 -6.72 13.38
C ALA A 10 -0.56 -7.82 12.31
N GLY A 11 -1.55 -7.67 11.41
CA GLY A 11 -1.76 -8.58 10.29
C GLY A 11 -0.59 -8.57 9.31
N THR A 12 -0.14 -7.37 8.95
CA THR A 12 0.99 -7.17 8.02
C THR A 12 2.27 -7.77 8.58
N GLU A 13 2.54 -7.57 9.87
CA GLU A 13 3.71 -8.16 10.52
C GLU A 13 3.72 -9.68 10.40
N ARG A 14 2.60 -10.34 10.69
CA ARG A 14 2.46 -11.80 10.57
C ARG A 14 2.68 -12.27 9.14
N THR A 15 2.11 -11.58 8.15
CA THR A 15 2.30 -11.90 6.74
C THR A 15 3.76 -11.78 6.32
N MET A 16 4.44 -10.69 6.71
CA MET A 16 5.85 -10.49 6.36
C MET A 16 6.76 -11.53 7.03
N ARG A 17 6.51 -11.87 8.29
CA ARG A 17 7.22 -12.98 8.97
C ARG A 17 6.98 -14.32 8.29
N ALA A 18 5.75 -14.59 7.83
CA ALA A 18 5.43 -15.81 7.11
C ALA A 18 6.15 -15.90 5.76
N ILE A 19 6.24 -14.78 5.02
CA ILE A 19 7.03 -14.71 3.78
C ILE A 19 8.51 -14.99 4.07
N ALA A 20 9.11 -14.31 5.06
CA ALA A 20 10.51 -14.51 5.41
C ALA A 20 10.80 -15.97 5.80
N ARG A 21 9.88 -16.60 6.55
CA ARG A 21 9.98 -18.02 6.88
C ARG A 21 9.89 -18.91 5.64
N PHE A 22 8.90 -18.68 4.77
CA PHE A 22 8.77 -19.43 3.52
C PHE A 22 10.04 -19.34 2.67
N GLU A 23 10.61 -18.15 2.53
CA GLU A 23 11.87 -17.97 1.81
C GLU A 23 13.05 -18.69 2.47
N SER A 24 13.08 -18.83 3.80
CA SER A 24 14.14 -19.57 4.49
C SER A 24 14.07 -21.09 4.27
N GLU A 25 12.87 -21.61 4.01
CA GLU A 25 12.57 -23.04 3.85
C GLU A 25 12.46 -23.47 2.38
N SER A 26 12.46 -22.52 1.43
CA SER A 26 12.23 -22.74 0.00
C SER A 26 13.33 -22.13 -0.88
N SER A 27 13.59 -22.76 -2.04
CA SER A 27 14.43 -22.19 -3.09
C SER A 27 13.75 -21.05 -3.86
N LEU A 28 12.41 -20.96 -3.80
CA LEU A 28 11.64 -19.84 -4.33
C LEU A 28 11.76 -18.62 -3.41
N LYS A 29 12.09 -17.47 -4.00
CA LYS A 29 12.16 -16.17 -3.32
C LYS A 29 11.05 -15.24 -3.81
N VAL A 30 10.42 -14.54 -2.88
CA VAL A 30 9.43 -13.50 -3.13
C VAL A 30 10.16 -12.15 -3.14
N ARG A 31 10.89 -11.89 -4.23
CA ARG A 31 11.79 -10.73 -4.38
C ARG A 31 11.16 -9.36 -4.14
N ALA A 32 9.84 -9.24 -4.28
CA ALA A 32 9.10 -7.97 -4.18
C ALA A 32 8.11 -7.96 -2.99
N ALA A 33 8.40 -8.67 -1.91
CA ALA A 33 7.58 -8.61 -0.71
C ALA A 33 7.68 -7.22 -0.05
N SER A 34 6.66 -6.39 -0.25
CA SER A 34 6.60 -5.02 0.28
C SER A 34 5.17 -4.65 0.70
N VAL A 35 5.06 -3.67 1.60
CA VAL A 35 3.80 -3.20 2.17
C VAL A 35 3.41 -1.89 1.51
N VAL A 36 2.27 -1.88 0.81
CA VAL A 36 1.63 -0.65 0.34
C VAL A 36 0.54 -0.26 1.34
N VAL A 37 0.62 0.95 1.90
CA VAL A 37 -0.43 1.52 2.74
C VAL A 37 -1.49 2.15 1.85
N ASN A 38 -2.77 1.88 2.12
CA ASN A 38 -3.88 2.39 1.32
C ASN A 38 -5.01 2.99 2.15
N LYS A 39 -5.86 3.81 1.51
CA LYS A 39 -6.98 4.55 2.11
C LYS A 39 -6.55 5.47 3.27
N VAL A 40 -5.44 6.17 3.10
CA VAL A 40 -4.93 7.10 4.12
C VAL A 40 -5.79 8.37 4.18
N GLN A 41 -6.19 8.77 5.38
CA GLN A 41 -6.77 10.07 5.68
C GLN A 41 -5.73 10.84 6.49
N GLU A 42 -5.02 11.77 5.87
CA GLU A 42 -3.87 12.47 6.48
C GLU A 42 -4.25 13.29 7.72
N ASP A 43 -5.50 13.75 7.74
CA ASP A 43 -6.08 14.56 8.81
C ASP A 43 -6.42 13.73 10.06
N TRP A 44 -6.34 12.39 9.97
CA TRP A 44 -6.71 11.49 11.07
C TRP A 44 -5.46 11.12 11.88
N PRO A 45 -5.36 11.54 13.15
CA PRO A 45 -4.17 11.28 13.97
C PRO A 45 -3.85 9.80 14.11
N GLU A 46 -4.87 8.95 14.23
CA GLU A 46 -4.71 7.50 14.29
C GLU A 46 -4.03 6.97 13.01
N HIS A 47 -4.42 7.45 11.82
CA HIS A 47 -3.81 6.98 10.57
C HIS A 47 -2.32 7.32 10.52
N ARG A 48 -1.96 8.55 10.92
CA ARG A 48 -0.58 9.00 11.00
C ARG A 48 0.24 8.13 11.96
N TYR A 49 -0.28 7.92 13.17
CA TYR A 49 0.36 7.06 14.16
C TYR A 49 0.57 5.63 13.63
N ARG A 50 -0.42 5.03 12.97
CA ARG A 50 -0.27 3.68 12.39
C ARG A 50 0.73 3.62 11.24
N ILE A 51 0.84 4.68 10.44
CA ILE A 51 1.87 4.77 9.39
C ILE A 51 3.26 4.85 10.03
N GLU A 52 3.45 5.69 11.04
CA GLU A 52 4.71 5.79 11.78
C GLU A 52 5.10 4.45 12.44
N GLU A 53 4.14 3.71 13.01
CA GLU A 53 4.39 2.35 13.51
C GLU A 53 4.84 1.41 12.39
N MET A 54 4.16 1.42 11.24
CA MET A 54 4.54 0.60 10.07
C MET A 54 5.90 0.98 9.50
N GLU A 55 6.26 2.26 9.49
CA GLU A 55 7.59 2.75 9.10
C GLU A 55 8.67 2.20 10.04
N GLY A 56 8.44 2.26 11.36
CA GLY A 56 9.35 1.70 12.35
C GLY A 56 9.54 0.18 12.22
N MET A 57 8.48 -0.55 11.85
CA MET A 57 8.52 -2.01 11.71
C MET A 57 9.09 -2.51 10.39
N PHE A 58 8.74 -1.85 9.27
CA PHE A 58 9.02 -2.37 7.93
C PHE A 58 10.10 -1.60 7.18
N GLY A 59 10.44 -0.37 7.62
CA GLY A 59 11.51 0.44 7.02
C GLY A 59 11.40 0.50 5.49
N ARG A 60 12.43 0.01 4.80
CA ARG A 60 12.50 -0.01 3.32
C ARG A 60 11.46 -0.91 2.64
N LEU A 61 10.82 -1.81 3.38
CA LEU A 61 9.75 -2.65 2.86
C LEU A 61 8.40 -1.91 2.81
N LEU A 62 8.27 -0.75 3.45
CA LEU A 62 7.11 0.11 3.31
C LEU A 62 7.24 0.96 2.05
N VAL A 63 6.27 0.82 1.14
CA VAL A 63 6.25 1.49 -0.16
C VAL A 63 5.74 2.92 -0.01
N SER A 64 6.35 3.83 -0.76
CA SER A 64 5.94 5.23 -0.90
C SER A 64 5.61 5.56 -2.36
N PRO A 65 4.59 6.39 -2.65
CA PRO A 65 3.68 7.03 -1.68
C PRO A 65 2.64 6.07 -1.11
N ALA A 66 2.05 6.42 0.03
CA ALA A 66 0.82 5.78 0.50
C ALA A 66 -0.37 6.22 -0.38
N ILE A 67 -1.34 5.33 -0.57
CA ILE A 67 -2.53 5.65 -1.38
C ILE A 67 -3.57 6.36 -0.52
N PRO A 68 -3.97 7.60 -0.86
CA PRO A 68 -4.95 8.34 -0.07
C PRO A 68 -6.34 7.71 -0.17
N GLN A 69 -7.16 7.99 0.84
CA GLN A 69 -8.58 7.75 0.76
C GLN A 69 -9.19 8.71 -0.26
N SER A 70 -10.12 8.21 -1.07
CA SER A 70 -10.74 9.01 -2.12
C SER A 70 -12.23 8.73 -2.24
N PRO A 71 -13.08 9.75 -2.42
CA PRO A 71 -14.51 9.56 -2.58
C PRO A 71 -14.88 8.82 -3.89
N VAL A 72 -14.01 8.86 -4.90
CA VAL A 72 -14.28 8.21 -6.20
C VAL A 72 -14.03 6.69 -6.19
N TRP A 73 -13.52 6.12 -5.09
CA TRP A 73 -13.15 4.69 -5.00
C TRP A 73 -14.32 3.75 -5.28
N GLN A 74 -15.47 4.02 -4.68
CA GLN A 74 -16.65 3.18 -4.88
C GLN A 74 -17.09 3.20 -6.35
N GLN A 75 -17.03 4.36 -7.00
CA GLN A 75 -17.46 4.52 -8.38
C GLN A 75 -16.49 3.83 -9.35
N ILE A 76 -15.17 4.02 -9.15
CA ILE A 76 -14.13 3.36 -9.95
C ILE A 76 -14.27 1.84 -9.84
N GLN A 77 -14.38 1.30 -8.61
CA GLN A 77 -14.53 -0.14 -8.41
C GLN A 77 -15.80 -0.71 -9.05
N GLY A 78 -16.93 -0.01 -8.93
CA GLY A 78 -18.19 -0.44 -9.55
C GLY A 78 -18.18 -0.37 -11.08
N SER A 79 -17.33 0.47 -11.66
CA SER A 79 -17.27 0.69 -13.12
C SER A 79 -16.51 -0.39 -13.89
N ALA A 80 -15.72 -1.24 -13.22
CA ALA A 80 -14.79 -2.19 -13.85
C ALA A 80 -13.76 -1.56 -14.83
N HIS A 81 -13.49 -0.26 -14.70
CA HIS A 81 -12.45 0.44 -15.45
C HIS A 81 -11.27 0.83 -14.54
N PRO A 82 -10.03 0.88 -15.06
CA PRO A 82 -8.88 1.33 -14.28
C PRO A 82 -9.02 2.81 -13.91
N VAL A 83 -8.42 3.22 -12.78
CA VAL A 83 -8.40 4.62 -12.33
C VAL A 83 -7.81 5.58 -13.38
N HIS A 84 -6.86 5.11 -14.20
CA HIS A 84 -6.27 5.88 -15.31
C HIS A 84 -7.26 6.24 -16.43
N ALA A 85 -8.38 5.52 -16.55
CA ALA A 85 -9.42 5.83 -17.53
C ALA A 85 -10.43 6.88 -17.01
N TRP A 86 -10.32 7.27 -15.73
CA TRP A 86 -11.24 8.21 -15.10
C TRP A 86 -10.75 9.66 -15.21
N GLY A 87 -11.66 10.56 -15.54
CA GLY A 87 -11.41 12.00 -15.53
C GLY A 87 -11.52 12.60 -14.12
N GLY A 88 -11.01 13.83 -13.97
CA GLY A 88 -11.04 14.57 -12.69
C GLY A 88 -9.70 14.57 -11.96
N ALA A 89 -9.51 15.57 -11.10
CA ALA A 89 -8.25 15.77 -10.39
C ALA A 89 -7.99 14.64 -9.38
N GLU A 90 -9.03 14.15 -8.73
CA GLU A 90 -8.97 13.10 -7.70
C GLU A 90 -8.56 11.75 -8.30
N ALA A 91 -9.15 11.36 -9.44
CA ALA A 91 -8.78 10.13 -10.14
C ALA A 91 -7.35 10.23 -10.69
N ARG A 92 -6.97 11.40 -11.21
CA ARG A 92 -5.60 11.65 -11.68
C ARG A 92 -4.56 11.52 -10.57
N ALA A 93 -4.80 12.13 -9.40
CA ALA A 93 -3.89 12.03 -8.26
C ALA A 93 -3.71 10.57 -7.79
N LEU A 94 -4.79 9.78 -7.78
CA LEU A 94 -4.72 8.35 -7.47
C LEU A 94 -3.91 7.58 -8.53
N ALA A 95 -4.16 7.83 -9.82
CA ALA A 95 -3.40 7.20 -10.91
C ALA A 95 -1.90 7.51 -10.80
N GLU A 96 -1.54 8.77 -10.54
CA GLU A 96 -0.15 9.21 -10.34
C GLU A 96 0.50 8.52 -9.12
N ALA A 97 -0.24 8.32 -8.03
CA ALA A 97 0.25 7.59 -6.86
C ALA A 97 0.55 6.11 -7.19
N TYR A 98 -0.32 5.43 -7.94
CA TYR A 98 -0.06 4.07 -8.40
C TYR A 98 1.10 3.98 -9.39
N ASP A 99 1.23 4.96 -10.28
CA ASP A 99 2.36 5.03 -11.23
C ASP A 99 3.69 5.21 -10.51
N ALA A 100 3.73 6.00 -9.43
CA ALA A 100 4.92 6.16 -8.60
C ALA A 100 5.33 4.84 -7.93
N ILE A 101 4.36 4.09 -7.39
CA ILE A 101 4.59 2.75 -6.83
C ILE A 101 5.13 1.79 -7.91
N LEU A 102 4.46 1.74 -9.07
CA LEU A 102 4.85 0.87 -10.18
C LEU A 102 6.26 1.21 -10.67
N ALA A 103 6.58 2.49 -10.82
CA ALA A 103 7.91 2.93 -11.23
C ALA A 103 8.98 2.55 -10.20
N GLY A 104 8.64 2.54 -8.90
CA GLY A 104 9.52 2.01 -7.85
C GLY A 104 9.80 0.53 -8.02
N LEU A 105 8.76 -0.27 -8.27
CA LEU A 105 8.87 -1.71 -8.49
C LEU A 105 9.69 -2.07 -9.74
N LEU A 106 9.54 -1.30 -10.83
CA LEU A 106 10.25 -1.56 -12.09
C LEU A 106 11.74 -1.17 -12.05
N ARG A 107 12.16 -0.37 -11.06
CA ARG A 107 13.56 0.04 -10.87
C ARG A 107 14.35 -0.88 -9.93
N GLY A 108 13.66 -1.72 -9.15
CA GLY A 108 14.27 -2.68 -8.22
C GLY A 108 14.55 -4.02 -8.88
#